data_AF-A0A6G7SI62-F1
#
_entry.id   AF-A0A6G7SI62-F1
#
_cell.length_a   1.000
_cell.length_b   1.000
_cell.length_c   1.000
_cell.angle_alpha   90.00
_cell.angle_beta   90.00
_cell.angle_gamma   90.00
#
_symmetry.space_group_name_H-M   'P 1'
#
loop_
_entity.id
_entity.type
_entity.pdbx_description
1 polymer ?
#
loop_
_entity_poly.entity_id
_entity_poly.type
_entity_poly.pdbx_seq_one_letter_code
_entity_poly.pdbx_strand_id
1 'polypeptide(L)'
;AYLLTKEQVYLDSALRATAPFKLPSEKHGVKAVFMNKYDWYEEYPTTPSSFVLNGFIYALLGLYDLKETAGEKQGKEARLLYERGMESLRAMLPLYDTGSGSIYDLRHFMLGTAPN
;
A
#
# COMPACT_ATOMS: atom_id res chain seq x y z
N ALA A 1 11.77 16.40 -2.54
CA ALA A 1 13.22 16.67 -2.56
C ALA A 1 13.79 16.61 -3.98
N TYR A 2 13.87 15.43 -4.62
CA TYR A 2 14.43 15.27 -5.99
C TYR A 2 13.92 16.29 -7.02
N LEU A 3 12.61 16.51 -7.11
CA LEU A 3 12.05 17.46 -8.10
C LEU A 3 12.56 18.90 -7.94
N LEU A 4 12.93 19.32 -6.72
CA LEU A 4 13.44 20.65 -6.42
C LEU A 4 14.95 20.75 -6.60
N THR A 5 15.71 19.77 -6.10
CA THR A 5 17.18 19.83 -6.05
C THR A 5 17.86 19.17 -7.24
N LYS A 6 17.16 18.25 -7.93
CA LYS A 6 17.68 17.34 -8.96
C LYS A 6 18.82 16.43 -8.48
N GLU A 7 19.05 16.34 -7.18
CA GLU A 7 20.06 15.44 -6.61
C GLU A 7 19.56 13.99 -6.64
N GLN A 8 20.28 13.14 -7.37
CA GLN A 8 19.89 11.76 -7.65
C GLN A 8 19.71 10.90 -6.38
N VAL A 9 20.42 11.23 -5.30
CA VAL A 9 20.33 10.52 -4.01
C VAL A 9 18.89 10.44 -3.47
N TYR A 10 18.06 11.45 -3.72
CA TYR A 10 16.67 11.46 -3.31
C TYR A 10 15.81 10.50 -4.14
N LEU A 11 16.02 10.46 -5.46
CA LEU A 11 15.30 9.54 -6.34
C LEU A 11 15.74 8.09 -6.10
N ASP A 12 17.04 7.83 -5.96
CA ASP A 12 17.56 6.49 -5.68
C ASP A 12 17.07 5.96 -4.33
N SER A 13 16.91 6.83 -3.33
CA SER A 13 16.34 6.46 -2.04
C SER A 13 14.85 6.13 -2.16
N ALA A 14 14.08 6.92 -2.91
CA ALA A 14 12.67 6.62 -3.17
C ALA A 14 12.49 5.31 -3.96
N LEU A 15 13.34 5.05 -4.96
CA LEU A 15 13.34 3.79 -5.71
C LEU A 15 13.67 2.59 -4.84
N ARG A 16 14.59 2.71 -3.87
CA ARG A 16 14.87 1.61 -2.92
C ARG A 16 13.73 1.37 -1.93
N ALA A 17 12.96 2.41 -1.61
CA ALA A 17 11.84 2.33 -0.69
C ALA A 17 10.68 1.44 -1.19
N THR A 18 10.66 1.05 -2.47
CA THR A 18 9.67 0.09 -3.01
C THR A 18 9.95 -1.36 -2.59
N ALA A 19 11.15 -1.67 -2.06
CA ALA A 19 11.54 -3.04 -1.75
C ALA A 19 10.59 -3.78 -0.77
N PRO A 20 10.17 -3.17 0.37
CA PRO A 20 9.31 -3.85 1.35
C PRO A 20 7.94 -4.25 0.81
N PHE A 21 7.41 -3.53 -0.18
CA PHE A 21 6.10 -3.80 -0.80
C PHE A 21 6.04 -5.15 -1.53
N LYS A 22 7.19 -5.75 -1.84
CA LYS A 22 7.29 -7.05 -2.54
C LYS A 22 7.31 -8.23 -1.58
N LEU A 23 7.63 -8.00 -0.31
CA LEU A 23 7.82 -9.03 0.69
C LEU A 23 6.57 -9.14 1.59
N PRO A 24 6.13 -10.37 1.93
CA PRO A 24 5.11 -10.57 2.94
C PRO A 24 5.51 -10.00 4.31
N SER A 25 4.53 -9.62 5.14
CA SER A 25 4.76 -9.17 6.53
C SER A 25 5.65 -10.13 7.32
N GLU A 26 5.41 -11.45 7.18
CA GLU A 26 6.18 -12.53 7.83
C GLU A 26 7.66 -12.57 7.40
N LYS A 27 7.99 -11.96 6.27
CA LYS A 27 9.34 -11.91 5.69
C LYS A 27 9.93 -10.50 5.77
N HIS A 28 9.60 -9.75 6.83
CA HIS A 28 10.06 -8.38 7.08
C HIS A 28 9.67 -7.40 5.96
N GLY A 29 8.56 -7.67 5.28
CA GLY A 29 7.96 -6.76 4.31
C GLY A 29 6.71 -6.08 4.85
N VAL A 30 5.95 -5.49 3.93
CA VAL A 30 4.67 -4.83 4.25
C VAL A 30 3.51 -5.38 3.43
N LYS A 31 3.71 -6.43 2.64
CA LYS A 31 2.67 -6.99 1.79
C LYS A 31 1.77 -7.95 2.57
N ALA A 32 0.48 -7.70 2.53
CA ALA A 32 -0.57 -8.65 2.87
C ALA A 32 -1.35 -9.05 1.60
N VAL A 33 -2.12 -10.14 1.70
CA VAL A 33 -3.02 -10.56 0.62
C VAL A 33 -4.39 -10.84 1.21
N PHE A 34 -5.38 -10.02 0.87
CA PHE A 34 -6.76 -10.20 1.30
C PHE A 34 -7.41 -11.34 0.51
N MET A 35 -7.93 -12.34 1.22
CA MET A 35 -8.63 -13.52 0.69
C MET A 35 -7.90 -14.19 -0.49
N ASN A 36 -6.57 -14.29 -0.41
CA ASN A 36 -5.71 -14.88 -1.46
C ASN A 36 -5.85 -14.22 -2.86
N LYS A 37 -6.37 -12.99 -2.93
CA LYS A 37 -6.70 -12.33 -4.20
C LYS A 37 -6.15 -10.91 -4.33
N TYR A 38 -6.30 -10.08 -3.30
CA TYR A 38 -6.02 -8.65 -3.40
C TYR A 38 -4.76 -8.29 -2.62
N ASP A 39 -3.77 -7.69 -3.30
CA ASP A 39 -2.55 -7.23 -2.66
C ASP A 39 -2.83 -6.00 -1.80
N TRP A 40 -2.26 -5.96 -0.60
CA TRP A 40 -2.39 -4.85 0.32
C TRP A 40 -1.04 -4.45 0.91
N TYR A 41 -0.85 -3.17 1.18
CA TYR A 41 0.36 -2.62 1.77
C TYR A 41 0.04 -2.13 3.18
N GLU A 42 0.47 -2.91 4.16
CA GLU A 42 0.13 -2.73 5.56
C GLU A 42 0.81 -1.49 6.14
N GLU A 43 0.02 -0.66 6.83
CA GLU A 43 0.54 0.35 7.76
C GLU A 43 1.24 -0.33 8.94
N TYR A 44 0.61 -1.40 9.45
CA TYR A 44 1.12 -2.24 10.51
C TYR A 44 1.21 -3.69 10.00
N PRO A 45 2.41 -4.21 9.69
CA PRO A 45 2.57 -5.58 9.16
C PRO A 45 2.36 -6.64 10.26
N THR A 46 1.14 -6.73 10.78
CA THR A 46 0.73 -7.62 11.88
C THR A 46 0.44 -9.05 11.41
N THR A 47 0.26 -9.96 12.36
CA THR A 47 -0.24 -11.32 12.11
C THR A 47 -1.37 -11.61 13.11
N PRO A 48 -2.62 -11.83 12.66
CA PRO A 48 -3.09 -11.72 11.27
C PRO A 48 -3.04 -10.29 10.74
N SER A 49 -3.16 -10.15 9.42
CA SER A 49 -3.17 -8.87 8.70
C SER A 49 -4.28 -7.93 9.17
N SER A 50 -3.98 -6.63 9.22
CA SER A 50 -4.85 -5.60 9.80
C SER A 50 -5.71 -4.89 8.75
N PHE A 51 -5.14 -4.65 7.57
CA PHE A 51 -5.77 -3.92 6.48
C PHE A 51 -6.25 -2.52 6.89
N VAL A 52 -5.36 -1.70 7.44
CA VAL A 52 -5.68 -0.29 7.73
C VAL A 52 -5.83 0.51 6.43
N LEU A 53 -6.96 1.20 6.26
CA LEU A 53 -7.30 1.89 5.00
C LEU A 53 -6.40 3.11 4.71
N ASN A 54 -6.22 3.96 5.71
CA ASN A 54 -5.56 5.26 5.51
C ASN A 54 -4.08 5.09 5.13
N GLY A 55 -3.32 4.24 5.83
CA GLY A 55 -1.92 3.96 5.50
C GLY A 55 -1.74 3.30 4.14
N PHE A 56 -2.67 2.43 3.73
CA PHE A 56 -2.66 1.86 2.38
C PHE A 56 -2.82 2.95 1.31
N ILE A 57 -3.75 3.88 1.48
CA ILE A 57 -3.92 5.01 0.55
C ILE A 57 -2.66 5.87 0.50
N TYR A 58 -2.04 6.18 1.65
CA TYR A 58 -0.77 6.93 1.67
C TYR A 58 0.36 6.20 0.94
N ALA A 59 0.46 4.89 1.08
CA ALA A 59 1.41 4.09 0.32
C ALA A 59 1.17 4.21 -1.20
N LEU A 60 -0.09 4.16 -1.65
CA LEU A 60 -0.42 4.34 -3.07
C LEU A 60 -0.06 5.73 -3.57
N LEU A 61 -0.28 6.78 -2.79
CA LEU A 61 0.13 8.14 -3.15
C LEU A 61 1.66 8.24 -3.32
N GLY A 62 2.44 7.65 -2.42
CA GLY A 62 3.90 7.60 -2.56
C GLY A 62 4.37 6.83 -3.80
N LEU A 63 3.71 5.71 -4.12
CA LEU A 63 3.98 4.95 -5.35
C LEU A 63 3.58 5.73 -6.61
N TYR A 64 2.50 6.51 -6.56
CA TYR A 64 2.09 7.40 -7.63
C TYR A 64 3.14 8.49 -7.89
N ASP A 65 3.55 9.21 -6.85
CA ASP A 65 4.58 10.25 -6.98
C ASP A 65 5.87 9.69 -7.57
N LEU A 66 6.29 8.51 -7.12
CA LEU A 66 7.49 7.86 -7.61
C LEU A 66 7.35 7.40 -9.07
N LYS A 67 6.21 6.80 -9.46
CA LYS A 67 6.03 6.33 -10.85
C LYS A 67 5.98 7.48 -11.86
N GLU A 68 5.40 8.61 -11.47
CA GLU A 68 5.34 9.81 -12.31
C GLU A 68 6.69 10.53 -12.40
N THR A 69 7.49 10.46 -11.33
CA THR A 69 8.77 11.16 -11.25
C THR A 69 9.94 10.38 -11.86
N ALA A 70 9.97 9.06 -11.72
CA ALA A 70 11.12 8.22 -12.10
C ALA A 70 11.18 7.85 -13.60
N GLY A 71 10.19 8.25 -14.39
CA GLY A 71 10.07 7.88 -15.81
C GLY A 71 9.81 6.39 -16.03
N GLU A 72 9.67 5.98 -17.29
CA GLU A 72 9.16 4.62 -17.62
C GLU A 72 10.10 3.49 -17.18
N LYS A 73 11.42 3.69 -17.31
CA LYS A 73 12.39 2.62 -17.04
C LYS A 73 12.60 2.39 -15.55
N GLN A 74 12.86 3.45 -14.78
CA GLN A 74 13.13 3.32 -13.34
C GLN A 74 11.83 3.23 -12.53
N GLY A 75 10.76 3.90 -12.96
CA GLY A 75 9.46 3.88 -12.30
C GLY A 75 8.62 2.63 -12.56
N LYS A 76 9.09 1.66 -13.37
CA LYS A 76 8.33 0.45 -13.73
C LYS A 76 7.86 -0.34 -12.50
N GLU A 77 8.69 -0.48 -11.49
CA GLU A 77 8.32 -1.21 -10.26
C GLU A 77 7.25 -0.47 -9.47
N ALA A 78 7.44 0.84 -9.24
CA ALA A 78 6.45 1.67 -8.57
C ALA A 78 5.09 1.67 -9.29
N ARG A 79 5.11 1.69 -10.64
CA ARG A 79 3.92 1.58 -11.48
C ARG A 79 3.16 0.27 -11.25
N LEU A 80 3.87 -0.87 -11.29
CA LEU A 80 3.26 -2.18 -11.10
C LEU A 80 2.62 -2.32 -9.70
N LEU A 81 3.32 -1.85 -8.67
CA LEU A 81 2.79 -1.84 -7.30
C LEU A 81 1.55 -0.94 -7.22
N TYR A 82 1.63 0.29 -7.73
CA TYR A 82 0.50 1.21 -7.74
C TYR A 82 -0.73 0.63 -8.43
N GLU A 83 -0.58 0.02 -9.62
CA GLU A 83 -1.69 -0.54 -10.38
C GLU A 83 -2.38 -1.70 -9.63
N ARG A 84 -1.61 -2.64 -9.07
CA ARG A 84 -2.15 -3.75 -8.25
C ARG A 84 -2.82 -3.25 -6.97
N GLY A 85 -2.22 -2.26 -6.33
CA GLY A 85 -2.78 -1.64 -5.13
C GLY A 85 -4.08 -0.89 -5.41
N MET A 86 -4.17 -0.17 -6.53
CA MET A 86 -5.40 0.51 -6.97
C MET A 86 -6.51 -0.46 -7.38
N GLU A 87 -6.18 -1.60 -7.99
CA GLU A 87 -7.14 -2.68 -8.23
C GLU A 87 -7.74 -3.16 -6.90
N SER A 88 -6.88 -3.42 -5.92
CA SER A 88 -7.27 -3.89 -4.59
C SER A 88 -8.09 -2.85 -3.82
N LEU A 89 -7.68 -1.58 -3.85
CA LEU A 89 -8.43 -0.48 -3.23
C LEU A 89 -9.85 -0.41 -3.77
N ARG A 90 -10.02 -0.41 -5.10
CA ARG A 90 -11.37 -0.33 -5.72
C ARG A 90 -12.26 -1.51 -5.33
N ALA A 91 -11.70 -2.70 -5.25
CA ALA A 91 -12.44 -3.90 -4.89
C ALA A 91 -12.82 -3.94 -3.40
N MET A 92 -11.93 -3.44 -2.53
CA MET A 92 -12.07 -3.55 -1.08
C MET A 92 -12.71 -2.32 -0.43
N LEU A 93 -12.79 -1.17 -1.11
CA LEU A 93 -13.33 0.07 -0.53
C LEU A 93 -14.73 -0.09 0.09
N PRO A 94 -15.68 -0.84 -0.51
CA PRO A 94 -17.00 -1.06 0.12
C PRO A 94 -16.95 -1.77 1.47
N LEU A 95 -15.89 -2.54 1.77
CA LEU A 95 -15.74 -3.23 3.06
C LEU A 95 -15.50 -2.27 4.24
N TYR A 96 -15.12 -1.03 3.94
CA TYR A 96 -14.88 0.01 4.94
C TYR A 96 -16.09 0.94 5.10
N ASP A 97 -17.14 0.80 4.29
CA ASP A 97 -18.33 1.64 4.34
C ASP A 97 -19.40 1.00 5.24
N THR A 98 -19.83 1.74 6.28
CA THR A 98 -20.89 1.30 7.20
C THR A 98 -22.29 1.79 6.79
N GLY A 99 -22.39 2.57 5.71
CA GLY A 99 -23.59 3.29 5.28
C GLY A 99 -23.84 4.61 6.02
N SER A 100 -23.07 4.90 7.08
CA SER A 100 -23.19 6.14 7.87
C SER A 100 -21.83 6.70 8.36
N GLY A 101 -20.74 6.11 7.89
CA GLY A 101 -19.36 6.40 8.29
C GLY A 101 -18.42 5.33 7.74
N SER A 102 -17.14 5.42 8.07
CA SER A 102 -16.14 4.43 7.64
C SER A 102 -15.49 3.70 8.81
N ILE A 103 -15.09 2.45 8.59
CA ILE A 103 -14.29 1.64 9.51
C ILE A 103 -12.80 1.93 9.26
N TYR A 104 -11.99 1.91 10.31
CA TYR A 104 -10.56 2.20 10.19
C TYR A 104 -9.76 1.06 9.54
N ASP A 105 -10.12 -0.18 9.88
CA ASP A 105 -9.43 -1.40 9.47
C ASP A 105 -10.38 -2.62 9.39
N LEU A 106 -9.88 -3.75 8.86
CA LEU A 106 -10.69 -4.97 8.70
C LEU A 106 -10.52 -5.97 9.86
N ARG A 107 -10.08 -5.54 11.05
CA ARG A 107 -9.87 -6.46 12.20
C ARG A 107 -11.14 -7.21 12.60
N HIS A 108 -12.30 -6.59 12.41
CA HIS A 108 -13.60 -7.19 12.73
C HIS A 108 -13.86 -8.44 11.89
N PHE A 109 -13.47 -8.41 10.61
CA PHE A 109 -13.51 -9.56 9.71
C PHE A 109 -12.39 -10.57 10.02
N MET A 110 -11.17 -10.08 10.26
CA MET A 110 -9.99 -10.94 10.44
C MET A 110 -9.97 -11.68 11.77
N LEU A 111 -10.54 -11.10 12.82
CA LEU A 111 -10.54 -11.65 14.19
C LEU A 111 -11.93 -12.09 14.67
N GLY A 112 -13.00 -11.80 13.92
CA GLY A 112 -14.37 -12.08 14.35
C GLY A 112 -14.80 -11.20 15.54
N THR A 113 -14.41 -9.93 15.54
CA THR A 113 -14.66 -8.95 16.63
C THR A 113 -15.50 -7.77 16.13
N ALA A 114 -15.78 -6.79 17.00
CA ALA A 114 -16.50 -5.59 16.61
C ALA A 114 -15.65 -4.69 15.66
N PRO A 115 -16.28 -3.94 14.73
CA PRO A 115 -15.62 -2.90 13.93
C PRO A 115 -14.86 -1.88 14.78
N ASN A 116 -13.73 -1.41 14.25
CA ASN A 116 -12.89 -0.36 14.84
C ASN A 116 -13.12 0.98 14.12
#